data_AF-A0A448YKQ2-F1
#
_entry.id   AF-A0A448YKQ2-F1
#
_cell.length_a   1.000
_cell.length_b   1.000
_cell.length_c   1.000
_cell.angle_alpha   90.00
_cell.angle_beta   90.00
_cell.angle_gamma   90.00
#
_symmetry.space_group_name_H-M   'P 1'
#
loop_
_entity.id
_entity.type
_entity.pdbx_description
1 polymer ?
#
loop_
_entity_poly.entity_id
_entity_poly.type
_entity_poly.pdbx_seq_one_letter_code
_entity_poly.pdbx_strand_id
1 'polypeptide(L)'
;MDFSSVPITVPVETAVTVPLATITSVFASAASHLSSLQEVVATETDTGAYASIMVRERELEASMAYYSLLGVQATATDPSVRQALATQAAEASAVMRELFKNDSFYQGNTPSLGGNLALTIIFALFLLFQIVLGVFYRQWWFLNCYAAGLILEVLGYAGRVWSHHDMTSFDAYVMQLVCITLAPCFLMAAIYFTMAQLTVIMGQAFSILKPMQYSLIFIICDFVSIVLQAGGGAMASAELSNHHSTRGGSNFMVVGLAFQVVSMGFFQILWYIFCYRCFVNYKRYGDSAFETRYAGIRKRLMFPPFFGALSVAVILIFIRSIYRLTEMAEGFSGSLANTELYFMTLEALMVSLATLLVTVVHPGIAYGREIEIIIDKRLKSSFSWKKEHYRDARKNMDLDREQDASTVSELEPYPGDPKDADIRADRDVAFPLKGRISRELTRERDNSQ
;
A
#
# COMPACT_ATOMS: atom_id res chain seq x y z
N MET A 1 -2.50 21.00 33.62
CA MET A 1 -2.57 19.86 34.55
C MET A 1 -1.27 19.89 35.33
N ASP A 2 -1.33 20.13 36.63
CA ASP A 2 -0.17 20.05 37.54
C ASP A 2 0.28 18.59 37.60
N PHE A 3 1.47 18.30 37.07
CA PHE A 3 2.07 16.97 37.06
C PHE A 3 3.13 16.80 38.17
N SER A 4 3.05 17.57 39.25
CA SER A 4 4.04 17.58 40.34
C SER A 4 4.01 16.33 41.26
N SER A 5 3.26 15.28 40.92
CA SER A 5 3.20 14.09 41.78
C SER A 5 2.75 12.83 41.05
N VAL A 6 3.68 12.11 40.42
CA VAL A 6 3.52 10.68 40.14
C VAL A 6 4.78 9.97 40.61
N PRO A 7 4.72 9.12 41.65
CA PRO A 7 5.89 8.36 42.10
C PRO A 7 6.06 7.16 41.18
N ILE A 8 7.14 7.13 40.38
CA ILE A 8 7.45 6.01 39.50
C ILE A 8 8.68 5.29 40.06
N THR A 9 8.47 4.13 40.67
CA THR A 9 9.54 3.24 41.12
C THR A 9 9.93 2.31 39.95
N VAL A 10 11.15 2.45 39.41
CA VAL A 10 11.69 1.58 38.34
C VAL A 10 13.08 1.06 38.77
N PRO A 11 13.47 -0.18 38.43
CA PRO A 11 14.67 -0.80 38.98
C PRO A 11 15.94 -0.16 38.39
N VAL A 12 16.93 0.05 39.24
CA VAL A 12 18.23 0.64 38.92
C VAL A 12 19.11 -0.40 38.21
N GLU A 13 19.28 -0.27 36.90
CA GLU A 13 20.34 -0.97 36.16
C GLU A 13 21.69 -0.33 36.47
N THR A 14 22.69 -1.16 36.73
CA THR A 14 23.96 -0.79 37.38
C THR A 14 25.02 -0.31 36.39
N ALA A 15 25.64 0.83 36.75
CA ALA A 15 26.99 1.32 36.43
C ALA A 15 27.46 1.32 34.96
N VAL A 16 27.09 2.37 34.21
CA VAL A 16 27.89 2.84 33.08
C VAL A 16 29.03 3.71 33.62
N THR A 17 30.28 3.27 33.45
CA THR A 17 31.45 4.09 33.80
C THR A 17 31.74 5.10 32.68
N VAL A 18 31.34 6.35 32.90
CA VAL A 18 31.61 7.46 31.97
C VAL A 18 32.90 8.18 32.40
N PRO A 19 33.86 8.47 31.50
CA PRO A 19 35.06 9.22 31.84
C PRO A 19 34.73 10.62 32.36
N LEU A 20 35.48 11.09 33.37
CA LEU A 20 35.28 12.43 33.95
C LEU A 20 35.42 13.54 32.89
N ALA A 21 36.32 13.38 31.92
CA ALA A 21 36.48 14.31 30.81
C ALA A 21 35.19 14.46 29.99
N THR A 22 34.51 13.34 29.70
CA THR A 22 33.24 13.31 28.98
C THR A 22 32.12 13.97 29.80
N ILE A 23 32.07 13.72 31.11
CA ILE A 23 31.11 14.36 32.02
C ILE A 23 31.27 15.89 31.97
N THR A 24 32.50 16.38 32.13
CA THR A 24 32.79 17.81 32.11
C THR A 24 32.54 18.46 30.76
N SER A 25 32.84 17.77 29.65
CA SER A 25 32.62 18.32 28.31
C SER A 25 31.14 18.42 27.95
N VAL A 26 30.35 17.41 28.31
CA VAL A 26 28.90 17.42 28.04
C VAL A 26 28.19 18.45 28.92
N PHE A 27 28.56 18.55 30.19
CA PHE A 27 28.03 19.59 31.08
C PHE A 27 28.34 21.00 30.57
N ALA A 28 29.60 21.26 30.18
CA ALA A 28 30.00 22.57 29.68
C ALA A 28 29.30 22.93 28.35
N SER A 29 29.18 21.96 27.44
CA SER A 29 28.43 22.13 26.20
C SER A 29 26.96 22.45 26.48
N ALA A 30 26.30 21.66 27.33
CA ALA A 30 24.90 21.87 27.68
C ALA A 30 24.65 23.24 28.34
N ALA A 31 25.53 23.66 29.25
CA ALA A 31 25.46 24.98 29.89
C ALA A 31 25.63 26.12 28.88
N SER A 32 26.56 25.98 27.93
CA SER A 32 26.76 26.99 26.88
C SER A 32 25.53 27.12 25.97
N HIS A 33 24.93 26.00 25.56
CA HIS A 33 23.72 25.99 24.76
C HIS A 33 22.52 26.57 25.53
N LEU A 34 22.37 26.25 26.82
CA LEU A 34 21.29 26.79 27.65
C LEU A 34 21.39 28.32 27.74
N SER A 35 22.59 28.85 27.99
CA SER A 35 22.80 30.31 28.03
C SER A 35 22.46 31.00 26.70
N SER A 36 22.81 30.37 25.57
CA SER A 36 22.47 30.92 24.25
C SER A 36 20.97 30.89 23.96
N LEU A 37 20.24 29.88 24.45
CA LEU A 37 18.80 29.78 24.25
C LEU A 37 18.03 30.79 25.12
N GLN A 38 18.46 31.01 26.36
CA GLN A 38 17.85 32.00 27.25
C GLN A 38 17.90 33.43 26.66
N GLU A 39 18.95 33.76 25.91
CA GLU A 39 19.03 35.03 25.16
C GLU A 39 18.00 35.10 24.02
N VAL A 40 17.78 34.00 23.31
CA VAL A 40 16.79 33.91 22.21
C VAL A 40 15.36 33.97 22.74
N VAL A 41 15.05 33.23 23.83
CA VAL A 41 13.74 33.23 24.49
C VAL A 41 13.29 34.64 24.89
N ALA A 42 14.23 35.48 25.34
CA ALA A 42 13.92 36.85 25.74
C ALA A 42 13.44 37.74 24.59
N THR A 43 13.68 37.33 23.33
CA THR A 43 13.35 38.10 22.12
C THR A 43 12.27 37.45 21.24
N GLU A 44 11.92 36.18 21.51
CA GLU A 44 11.05 35.40 20.65
C GLU A 44 9.57 35.73 20.91
N THR A 45 8.86 36.17 19.87
CA THR A 45 7.43 36.52 19.94
C THR A 45 6.52 35.49 19.28
N ASP A 46 7.08 34.58 18.49
CA ASP A 46 6.31 33.50 17.87
C ASP A 46 6.01 32.39 18.90
N THR A 47 4.75 32.08 19.11
CA THR A 47 4.31 31.03 20.05
C THR A 47 4.83 29.65 19.67
N GLY A 48 5.03 29.41 18.36
CA GLY A 48 5.58 28.17 17.81
C GLY A 48 7.05 27.97 18.16
N ALA A 49 7.88 28.93 17.78
CA ALA A 49 9.29 28.97 18.12
C ALA A 49 9.53 28.99 19.65
N TYR A 50 8.71 29.72 20.41
CA TYR A 50 8.87 29.80 21.86
C TYR A 50 8.77 28.43 22.55
N ALA A 51 7.73 27.65 22.23
CA ALA A 51 7.57 26.36 22.91
C ALA A 51 8.54 25.26 22.42
N SER A 52 9.07 25.33 21.20
CA SER A 52 10.18 24.44 20.80
C SER A 52 11.48 24.76 21.54
N ILE A 53 11.74 26.06 21.80
CA ILE A 53 12.87 26.48 22.62
C ILE A 53 12.70 26.01 24.08
N MET A 54 11.51 26.16 24.67
CA MET A 54 11.23 25.71 26.04
C MET A 54 11.42 24.20 26.24
N VAL A 55 11.09 23.38 25.22
CA VAL A 55 11.37 21.93 25.25
C VAL A 55 12.88 21.70 25.29
N ARG A 56 13.63 22.39 24.43
CA ARG A 56 15.10 22.27 24.38
C ARG A 56 15.78 22.73 25.67
N GLU A 57 15.26 23.78 26.31
CA GLU A 57 15.74 24.20 27.64
C GLU A 57 15.55 23.10 28.68
N ARG A 58 14.37 22.45 28.73
CA ARG A 58 14.11 21.34 29.67
C ARG A 58 15.06 20.16 29.46
N GLU A 59 15.35 19.80 28.20
CA GLU A 59 16.31 18.73 27.87
C GLU A 59 17.74 19.07 28.36
N LEU A 60 18.16 20.31 28.16
CA LEU A 60 19.48 20.79 28.59
C LEU A 60 19.59 20.86 30.11
N GLU A 61 18.56 21.35 30.80
CA GLU A 61 18.47 21.37 32.26
C GLU A 61 18.52 19.96 32.86
N ALA A 62 17.74 19.01 32.30
CA ALA A 62 17.78 17.62 32.73
C ALA A 62 19.15 16.97 32.48
N SER A 63 19.79 17.29 31.35
CA SER A 63 21.16 16.87 31.03
C SER A 63 22.16 17.41 32.06
N MET A 64 22.11 18.71 32.35
CA MET A 64 22.99 19.35 33.34
C MET A 64 22.77 18.77 34.75
N ALA A 65 21.53 18.53 35.16
CA ALA A 65 21.21 17.92 36.45
C ALA A 65 21.88 16.55 36.59
N TYR A 66 21.73 15.67 35.60
CA TYR A 66 22.35 14.35 35.61
C TYR A 66 23.89 14.39 35.63
N TYR A 67 24.51 15.16 34.72
CA TYR A 67 25.97 15.23 34.64
C TYR A 67 26.61 15.93 35.83
N SER A 68 25.91 16.86 36.49
CA SER A 68 26.38 17.46 37.75
C SER A 68 26.48 16.43 38.87
N LEU A 69 25.48 15.54 38.99
CA LEU A 69 25.47 14.46 39.98
C LEU A 69 26.60 13.45 39.72
N LEU A 70 26.84 13.09 38.45
CA LEU A 70 27.97 12.23 38.07
C LEU A 70 29.32 12.86 38.40
N GLY A 71 29.49 14.17 38.20
CA GLY A 71 30.71 14.89 38.55
C GLY A 71 31.01 14.89 40.05
N VAL A 72 29.98 15.10 40.88
CA VAL A 72 30.12 15.01 42.34
C VAL A 72 30.36 13.57 42.79
N GLN A 73 29.66 12.59 42.18
CA GLN A 73 29.85 11.17 42.48
C GLN A 73 31.28 10.71 42.18
N ALA A 74 31.88 11.20 41.10
CA ALA A 74 33.26 10.87 40.70
C ALA A 74 34.32 11.40 41.66
N THR A 75 34.02 12.46 42.43
CA THR A 75 34.94 13.07 43.40
C THR A 75 34.65 12.65 44.86
N ALA A 76 33.51 12.02 45.12
CA ALA A 76 33.12 11.55 46.44
C ALA A 76 33.99 10.38 46.93
N THR A 77 34.65 10.56 48.08
CA THR A 77 35.46 9.52 48.73
C THR A 77 34.63 8.59 49.61
N ASP A 78 33.58 9.10 50.26
CA ASP A 78 32.69 8.34 51.14
C ASP A 78 31.77 7.37 50.35
N PRO A 79 31.82 6.06 50.62
CA PRO A 79 30.97 5.06 49.98
C PRO A 79 29.46 5.32 50.14
N SER A 80 29.01 5.82 51.30
CA SER A 80 27.60 6.08 51.58
C SER A 80 27.06 7.23 50.74
N VAL A 81 27.85 8.30 50.60
CA VAL A 81 27.55 9.46 49.76
C VAL A 81 27.55 9.08 48.29
N ARG A 82 28.51 8.25 47.85
CA ARG A 82 28.57 7.75 46.47
C ARG A 82 27.34 6.93 46.10
N GLN A 83 26.82 6.14 47.03
CA GLN A 83 25.60 5.35 46.83
C GLN A 83 24.35 6.24 46.77
N ALA A 84 24.23 7.25 47.63
CA ALA A 84 23.12 8.20 47.59
C ALA A 84 23.09 9.01 46.28
N LEU A 85 24.25 9.49 45.82
CA LEU A 85 24.39 10.19 44.53
C LEU A 85 24.11 9.27 43.33
N ALA A 86 24.45 7.99 43.41
CA ALA A 86 24.10 7.02 42.37
C ALA A 86 22.58 6.87 42.22
N THR A 87 21.84 6.84 43.34
CA THR A 87 20.37 6.79 43.32
C THR A 87 19.77 8.06 42.73
N GLN A 88 20.26 9.25 43.13
CA GLN A 88 19.81 10.52 42.55
C GLN A 88 20.14 10.64 41.06
N ALA A 89 21.31 10.17 40.63
CA ALA A 89 21.69 10.14 39.22
C ALA A 89 20.78 9.18 38.44
N ALA A 90 20.39 8.04 39.03
CA ALA A 90 19.43 7.14 38.40
C ALA A 90 18.06 7.80 38.21
N GLU A 91 17.55 8.52 39.22
CA GLU A 91 16.31 9.30 39.12
C GLU A 91 16.39 10.39 38.04
N ALA A 92 17.48 11.17 38.00
CA ALA A 92 17.71 12.19 36.97
C ALA A 92 17.81 11.57 35.56
N SER A 93 18.43 10.38 35.44
CA SER A 93 18.47 9.65 34.17
C SER A 93 17.09 9.16 33.72
N ALA A 94 16.19 8.84 34.66
CA ALA A 94 14.82 8.46 34.37
C ALA A 94 14.02 9.65 33.81
N VAL A 95 14.18 10.84 34.41
CA VAL A 95 13.59 12.09 33.91
C VAL A 95 14.10 12.42 32.51
N MET A 96 15.41 12.31 32.28
CA MET A 96 16.00 12.53 30.94
C MET A 96 15.46 11.54 29.92
N ARG A 97 15.30 10.26 30.31
CA ARG A 97 14.73 9.24 29.44
C ARG A 97 13.25 9.48 29.15
N GLU A 98 12.50 10.01 30.11
CA GLU A 98 11.09 10.36 29.93
C GLU A 98 10.91 11.56 29.00
N LEU A 99 11.73 12.61 29.17
CA LEU A 99 11.77 13.76 28.25
C LEU A 99 12.11 13.31 26.83
N PHE A 100 13.18 12.53 26.66
CA PHE A 100 13.56 11.99 25.35
C PHE A 100 12.46 11.12 24.71
N LYS A 101 11.71 10.35 25.50
CA LYS A 101 10.57 9.57 25.02
C LYS A 101 9.40 10.44 24.56
N ASN A 102 9.16 11.55 25.24
CA ASN A 102 8.09 12.47 24.90
C ASN A 102 8.42 13.31 23.66
N ASP A 103 9.70 13.65 23.48
CA ASP A 103 10.17 14.51 22.39
C ASP A 103 10.56 13.72 21.13
N SER A 104 10.89 12.43 21.26
CA SER A 104 11.18 11.55 20.12
C SER A 104 9.91 11.06 19.42
N PHE A 105 9.87 11.21 18.10
CA PHE A 105 8.77 10.70 17.26
C PHE A 105 8.60 9.17 17.25
N TYR A 106 9.55 8.43 17.84
CA TYR A 106 9.53 6.96 17.95
C TYR A 106 9.44 6.48 19.40
N GLN A 107 9.00 7.33 20.34
CA GLN A 107 8.91 7.02 21.78
C GLN A 107 10.21 6.45 22.38
N GLY A 108 11.36 6.91 21.88
CA GLY A 108 12.68 6.47 22.31
C GLY A 108 13.17 5.14 21.70
N ASN A 109 12.44 4.53 20.74
CA ASN A 109 12.94 3.39 19.97
C ASN A 109 13.73 3.89 18.75
N THR A 110 15.02 3.52 18.66
CA THR A 110 15.87 3.86 17.51
C THR A 110 15.50 2.97 16.32
N PRO A 111 15.18 3.53 15.14
CA PRO A 111 15.04 2.73 13.92
C PRO A 111 16.34 1.96 13.64
N SER A 112 16.28 0.67 13.33
CA SER A 112 17.47 -0.14 13.03
C SER A 112 18.22 0.40 11.81
N LEU A 113 19.47 0.84 11.99
CA LEU A 113 20.28 1.37 10.89
C LEU A 113 20.48 0.32 9.79
N GLY A 114 20.86 -0.91 10.17
CA GLY A 114 21.14 -1.99 9.23
C GLY A 114 19.93 -2.40 8.40
N GLY A 115 18.76 -2.53 9.03
CA GLY A 115 17.52 -2.93 8.35
C GLY A 115 17.04 -1.88 7.35
N ASN A 116 16.96 -0.62 7.79
CA ASN A 116 16.50 0.49 6.94
C ASN A 116 17.48 0.77 5.78
N LEU A 117 18.80 0.64 6.02
CA LEU A 117 19.80 0.77 4.96
C LEU A 117 19.70 -0.37 3.94
N ALA A 118 19.56 -1.62 4.39
CA ALA A 118 19.40 -2.77 3.50
C ALA A 118 18.16 -2.61 2.60
N LEU A 119 17.03 -2.16 3.16
CA LEU A 119 15.81 -1.91 2.40
C LEU A 119 15.98 -0.78 1.38
N THR A 120 16.63 0.31 1.76
CA THR A 120 16.96 1.42 0.84
C THR A 120 17.73 0.89 -0.38
N ILE A 121 18.74 0.05 -0.16
CA ILE A 121 19.54 -0.56 -1.22
C ILE A 121 18.68 -1.52 -2.07
N ILE A 122 17.86 -2.36 -1.45
CA ILE A 122 16.98 -3.31 -2.15
C ILE A 122 16.01 -2.58 -3.09
N PHE A 123 15.34 -1.53 -2.60
CA PHE A 123 14.42 -0.75 -3.44
C PHE A 123 15.14 0.03 -4.55
N ALA A 124 16.35 0.52 -4.29
CA ALA A 124 17.18 1.15 -5.32
C ALA A 124 17.59 0.15 -6.42
N LEU A 125 17.91 -1.09 -6.05
CA LEU A 125 18.19 -2.16 -7.01
C LEU A 125 16.93 -2.52 -7.82
N PHE A 126 15.77 -2.63 -7.18
CA PHE A 126 14.51 -2.87 -7.90
C PHE A 126 14.18 -1.71 -8.87
N LEU A 127 14.44 -0.47 -8.48
CA LEU A 127 14.27 0.70 -9.34
C LEU A 127 15.16 0.58 -10.59
N LEU A 128 16.43 0.23 -10.40
CA LEU A 128 17.36 0.03 -11.52
C LEU A 128 16.88 -1.09 -12.45
N PHE A 129 16.50 -2.25 -11.90
CA PHE A 129 15.99 -3.36 -12.71
C PHE A 129 14.72 -2.97 -13.48
N GLN A 130 13.79 -2.24 -12.85
CA GLN A 130 12.57 -1.82 -13.52
C GLN A 130 12.79 -0.75 -14.58
N ILE A 131 13.77 0.14 -14.40
CA ILE A 131 14.17 1.07 -15.47
C ILE A 131 14.73 0.29 -16.65
N VAL A 132 15.66 -0.64 -16.42
CA VAL A 132 16.27 -1.45 -17.49
C VAL A 132 15.20 -2.26 -18.24
N LEU A 133 14.34 -2.98 -17.51
CA LEU A 133 13.27 -3.79 -18.10
C LEU A 133 12.21 -2.91 -18.79
N GLY A 134 11.79 -1.82 -18.16
CA GLY A 134 10.79 -0.90 -18.70
C GLY A 134 11.23 -0.24 -20.01
N VAL A 135 12.50 0.18 -20.09
CA VAL A 135 13.08 0.76 -21.32
C VAL A 135 13.28 -0.33 -22.38
N PHE A 136 13.81 -1.50 -22.02
CA PHE A 136 14.06 -2.60 -22.96
C PHE A 136 12.77 -3.12 -23.61
N TYR A 137 11.68 -3.24 -22.85
CA TYR A 137 10.38 -3.70 -23.34
C TYR A 137 9.44 -2.56 -23.77
N ARG A 138 9.89 -1.30 -23.72
CA ARG A 138 9.15 -0.09 -24.14
C ARG A 138 7.79 0.09 -23.45
N GLN A 139 7.67 -0.34 -22.19
CA GLN A 139 6.45 -0.24 -21.39
C GLN A 139 6.41 1.08 -20.59
N TRP A 140 6.27 2.21 -21.29
CA TRP A 140 6.45 3.54 -20.70
C TRP A 140 5.48 3.90 -19.56
N TRP A 141 4.18 3.58 -19.70
CA TRP A 141 3.19 3.89 -18.65
C TRP A 141 3.47 3.10 -17.37
N PHE A 142 3.69 1.79 -17.52
CA PHE A 142 4.06 0.92 -16.42
C PHE A 142 5.36 1.41 -15.75
N LEU A 143 6.39 1.70 -16.55
CA LEU A 143 7.68 2.19 -16.06
C LEU A 143 7.52 3.47 -15.23
N ASN A 144 6.82 4.49 -15.74
CA ASN A 144 6.70 5.77 -15.04
C ASN A 144 5.99 5.62 -13.68
N CYS A 145 4.85 4.93 -13.65
CA CYS A 145 4.12 4.72 -12.40
C CYS A 145 4.93 3.87 -11.41
N TYR A 146 5.52 2.77 -11.88
CA TYR A 146 6.25 1.85 -11.01
C TYR A 146 7.56 2.46 -10.49
N ALA A 147 8.30 3.19 -11.34
CA ALA A 147 9.50 3.91 -10.94
C ALA A 147 9.19 5.02 -9.93
N ALA A 148 8.09 5.77 -10.11
CA ALA A 148 7.67 6.78 -9.14
C ALA A 148 7.40 6.15 -7.75
N GLY A 149 6.71 5.01 -7.70
CA GLY A 149 6.49 4.27 -6.46
C GLY A 149 7.80 3.83 -5.79
N LEU A 150 8.75 3.29 -6.57
CA LEU A 150 10.04 2.85 -6.04
C LEU A 150 10.95 4.00 -5.59
N ILE A 151 10.92 5.15 -6.27
CA ILE A 151 11.63 6.36 -5.83
C ILE A 151 11.10 6.78 -4.45
N LEU A 152 9.79 6.77 -4.26
CA LEU A 152 9.17 7.08 -2.97
C LEU A 152 9.57 6.07 -1.89
N GLU A 153 9.63 4.77 -2.17
CA GLU A 153 10.15 3.80 -1.20
C GLU A 153 11.60 4.11 -0.81
N VAL A 154 12.48 4.39 -1.79
CA VAL A 154 13.89 4.72 -1.54
C VAL A 154 14.00 5.97 -0.66
N LEU A 155 13.27 7.05 -0.98
CA LEU A 155 13.26 8.28 -0.16
C LEU A 155 12.69 8.04 1.23
N GLY A 156 11.67 7.18 1.33
CA GLY A 156 11.05 6.78 2.59
C GLY A 156 12.02 6.09 3.54
N TYR A 157 12.74 5.08 3.06
CA TYR A 157 13.74 4.38 3.87
C TYR A 157 15.01 5.20 4.09
N ALA A 158 15.39 6.07 3.15
CA ALA A 158 16.45 7.06 3.37
C ALA A 158 16.08 8.03 4.51
N GLY A 159 14.82 8.45 4.59
CA GLY A 159 14.29 9.23 5.72
C GLY A 159 14.40 8.49 7.04
N ARG A 160 14.15 7.17 7.05
CA ARG A 160 14.38 6.34 8.25
C ARG A 160 15.83 6.24 8.67
N VAL A 161 16.75 6.16 7.70
CA VAL A 161 18.19 6.20 7.98
C VAL A 161 18.58 7.55 8.56
N TRP A 162 18.02 8.66 8.07
CA TRP A 162 18.22 9.97 8.66
C TRP A 162 17.65 10.04 10.09
N SER A 163 16.42 9.55 10.31
CA SER A 163 15.82 9.47 11.64
C SER A 163 16.59 8.62 12.65
N HIS A 164 17.46 7.71 12.20
CA HIS A 164 18.35 6.98 13.11
C HIS A 164 19.42 7.89 13.73
N HIS A 165 19.93 8.85 12.96
CA HIS A 165 20.95 9.80 13.42
C HIS A 165 20.33 10.97 14.18
N ASP A 166 19.12 11.38 13.81
CA ASP A 166 18.38 12.45 14.47
C ASP A 166 16.90 12.07 14.65
N MET A 167 16.60 11.51 15.83
CA MET A 167 15.27 11.00 16.18
C MET A 167 14.25 12.10 16.53
N THR A 168 14.73 13.34 16.65
CA THR A 168 13.95 14.54 16.96
C THR A 168 13.69 15.39 15.71
N SER A 169 14.25 15.02 14.56
CA SER A 169 14.02 15.70 13.29
C SER A 169 12.60 15.44 12.77
N PHE A 170 11.78 16.49 12.76
CA PHE A 170 10.44 16.45 12.16
C PHE A 170 10.51 16.18 10.65
N ASP A 171 11.48 16.78 9.95
CA ASP A 171 11.62 16.65 8.49
C ASP A 171 11.93 15.21 8.06
N ALA A 172 12.85 14.53 8.78
CA ALA A 172 13.17 13.13 8.51
C ALA A 172 11.95 12.23 8.76
N TYR A 173 11.21 12.49 9.85
CA TYR A 173 9.99 11.77 10.19
C TYR A 173 8.88 11.99 9.15
N VAL A 174 8.63 13.22 8.71
CA VAL A 174 7.62 13.53 7.69
C VAL A 174 8.01 12.95 6.33
N MET A 175 9.28 13.05 5.95
CA MET A 175 9.77 12.47 4.69
C MET A 175 9.52 10.96 4.66
N GLN A 176 9.85 10.24 5.73
CA GLN A 176 9.55 8.81 5.82
C GLN A 176 8.05 8.56 5.64
N LEU A 177 7.22 9.32 6.35
CA LEU A 177 5.81 9.02 6.53
C LEU A 177 5.08 9.24 5.22
N VAL A 178 5.32 10.39 4.59
CA VAL A 178 4.74 10.76 3.31
C VAL A 178 5.24 9.83 2.21
N CYS A 179 6.55 9.60 2.08
CA CYS A 179 7.07 8.83 0.96
C CYS A 179 6.61 7.36 1.03
N ILE A 180 6.71 6.73 2.20
CA ILE A 180 6.26 5.34 2.38
C ILE A 180 4.74 5.23 2.21
N THR A 181 3.98 6.24 2.62
CA THR A 181 2.52 6.17 2.49
C THR A 181 2.05 6.35 1.04
N LEU A 182 2.72 7.21 0.26
CA LEU A 182 2.35 7.48 -1.14
C LEU A 182 2.82 6.39 -2.11
N ALA A 183 3.94 5.71 -1.83
CA ALA A 183 4.53 4.74 -2.73
C ALA A 183 3.56 3.65 -3.27
N PRO A 184 2.74 2.98 -2.42
CA PRO A 184 1.83 1.93 -2.86
C PRO A 184 0.78 2.39 -3.86
N CYS A 185 0.33 3.64 -3.79
CA CYS A 185 -0.64 4.20 -4.73
C CYS A 185 -0.08 4.17 -6.16
N PHE A 186 1.20 4.53 -6.33
CA PHE A 186 1.87 4.52 -7.63
C PHE A 186 2.16 3.10 -8.12
N LEU A 187 2.56 2.20 -7.22
CA LEU A 187 2.73 0.77 -7.54
C LEU A 187 1.40 0.15 -8.00
N MET A 188 0.30 0.48 -7.31
CA MET A 188 -1.04 0.04 -7.68
C MET A 188 -1.54 0.65 -8.99
N ALA A 189 -1.24 1.92 -9.27
CA ALA A 189 -1.57 2.54 -10.55
C ALA A 189 -0.97 1.76 -11.74
N ALA A 190 0.27 1.26 -11.60
CA ALA A 190 0.89 0.40 -12.61
C ALA A 190 0.17 -0.96 -12.75
N ILE A 191 -0.29 -1.55 -11.64
CA ILE A 191 -1.07 -2.80 -11.63
C ILE A 191 -2.46 -2.59 -12.27
N TYR A 192 -3.13 -1.48 -11.99
CA TYR A 192 -4.43 -1.14 -12.61
C TYR A 192 -4.31 -1.01 -14.12
N PHE A 193 -3.24 -0.39 -14.61
CA PHE A 193 -2.94 -0.32 -16.03
C PHE A 193 -2.68 -1.71 -16.64
N THR A 194 -1.94 -2.55 -15.91
CA THR A 194 -1.66 -3.94 -16.32
C THR A 194 -2.94 -4.77 -16.38
N MET A 195 -3.87 -4.58 -15.44
CA MET A 195 -5.19 -5.19 -15.49
C MET A 195 -5.95 -4.77 -16.75
N ALA A 196 -5.95 -3.47 -17.09
CA ALA A 196 -6.58 -2.99 -18.31
C ALA A 196 -6.04 -3.72 -19.55
N GLN A 197 -4.72 -3.89 -19.65
CA GLN A 197 -4.09 -4.67 -20.72
C GLN A 197 -4.54 -6.13 -20.72
N LEU A 198 -4.59 -6.78 -19.55
CA LEU A 198 -5.05 -8.17 -19.42
C LEU A 198 -6.51 -8.36 -19.84
N THR A 199 -7.39 -7.40 -19.54
CA THR A 199 -8.79 -7.47 -19.99
C THR A 199 -8.92 -7.40 -21.52
N VAL A 200 -8.00 -6.71 -22.20
CA VAL A 200 -7.94 -6.69 -23.68
C VAL A 200 -7.40 -8.02 -24.22
N ILE A 201 -6.39 -8.61 -23.56
CA ILE A 201 -5.76 -9.86 -24.00
C ILE A 201 -6.68 -11.09 -23.84
N MET A 202 -7.36 -11.17 -22.70
CA MET A 202 -8.29 -12.28 -22.40
C MET A 202 -9.65 -12.03 -23.07
N GLY A 203 -10.04 -10.78 -23.25
CA GLY A 203 -11.31 -10.42 -23.86
C GLY A 203 -12.24 -9.75 -22.85
N GLN A 204 -12.92 -8.72 -23.34
CA GLN A 204 -13.73 -7.83 -22.51
C GLN A 204 -14.95 -8.53 -21.90
N ALA A 205 -15.43 -9.63 -22.49
CA ALA A 205 -16.60 -10.39 -22.01
C ALA A 205 -16.40 -11.00 -20.61
N PHE A 206 -15.15 -11.27 -20.21
CA PHE A 206 -14.83 -11.83 -18.90
C PHE A 206 -14.77 -10.76 -17.80
N SER A 207 -14.63 -9.51 -18.20
CA SER A 207 -14.49 -8.37 -17.31
C SER A 207 -15.84 -7.71 -17.01
N ILE A 208 -16.01 -7.20 -15.79
CA ILE A 208 -17.22 -6.44 -15.42
C ILE A 208 -17.15 -5.02 -15.98
N LEU A 209 -15.97 -4.40 -15.90
CA LEU A 209 -15.74 -3.05 -16.40
C LEU A 209 -14.95 -3.07 -17.72
N LYS A 210 -15.02 -1.96 -18.46
CA LYS A 210 -14.17 -1.78 -19.65
C LYS A 210 -12.71 -1.57 -19.24
N PRO A 211 -11.73 -1.89 -20.10
CA PRO A 211 -10.30 -1.81 -19.77
C PRO A 211 -9.88 -0.48 -19.15
N MET A 212 -10.25 0.65 -19.76
CA MET A 212 -9.88 1.98 -19.25
C MET A 212 -10.65 2.42 -18.00
N GLN A 213 -11.78 1.79 -17.68
CA GLN A 213 -12.54 2.13 -16.48
C GLN A 213 -11.82 1.66 -15.22
N TYR A 214 -11.15 0.50 -15.24
CA TYR A 214 -10.32 0.06 -14.12
C TYR A 214 -9.25 1.08 -13.79
N SER A 215 -8.38 1.37 -14.76
CA SER A 215 -7.27 2.30 -14.54
C SER A 215 -7.77 3.68 -14.13
N LEU A 216 -8.81 4.22 -14.78
CA LEU A 216 -9.27 5.59 -14.49
C LEU A 216 -9.94 5.71 -13.11
N ILE A 217 -10.90 4.83 -12.80
CA ILE A 217 -11.68 4.94 -11.56
C ILE A 217 -10.75 4.80 -10.35
N PHE A 218 -9.92 3.76 -10.34
CA PHE A 218 -9.08 3.48 -9.18
C PHE A 218 -7.91 4.46 -9.04
N ILE A 219 -7.32 4.96 -10.14
CA ILE A 219 -6.31 6.04 -10.06
C ILE A 219 -6.94 7.34 -9.53
N ILE A 220 -8.17 7.68 -9.93
CA ILE A 220 -8.84 8.87 -9.41
C ILE A 220 -9.14 8.70 -7.91
N CYS A 221 -9.60 7.52 -7.50
CA CYS A 221 -9.83 7.23 -6.07
C CYS A 221 -8.53 7.38 -5.27
N ASP A 222 -7.42 6.83 -5.75
CA ASP A 222 -6.11 6.94 -5.10
C ASP A 222 -5.57 8.39 -5.13
N PHE A 223 -5.86 9.15 -6.19
CA PHE A 223 -5.51 10.57 -6.23
C PHE A 223 -6.27 11.38 -5.17
N VAL A 224 -7.58 11.11 -5.01
CA VAL A 224 -8.40 11.75 -3.98
C VAL A 224 -7.91 11.38 -2.58
N SER A 225 -7.53 10.14 -2.32
CA SER A 225 -6.95 9.76 -1.02
C SER A 225 -5.63 10.46 -0.75
N ILE A 226 -4.75 10.59 -1.76
CA ILE A 226 -3.49 11.33 -1.65
C ILE A 226 -3.75 12.80 -1.31
N VAL A 227 -4.73 13.44 -1.93
CA VAL A 227 -5.08 14.84 -1.61
C VAL A 227 -5.56 14.98 -0.17
N LEU A 228 -6.39 14.04 0.31
CA LEU A 228 -6.85 14.03 1.71
C LEU A 228 -5.68 13.82 2.69
N GLN A 229 -4.75 12.93 2.36
CA GLN A 229 -3.56 12.67 3.19
C GLN A 229 -2.59 13.85 3.18
N ALA A 230 -2.33 14.45 2.03
CA ALA A 230 -1.47 15.62 1.90
C ALA A 230 -2.07 16.82 2.65
N GLY A 231 -3.38 17.05 2.50
CA GLY A 231 -4.09 18.08 3.25
C GLY A 231 -4.07 17.81 4.76
N GLY A 232 -4.33 16.58 5.18
CA GLY A 232 -4.26 16.15 6.58
C GLY A 232 -2.86 16.33 7.19
N GLY A 233 -1.81 15.96 6.45
CA GLY A 233 -0.42 16.12 6.87
C GLY A 233 0.00 17.59 6.94
N ALA A 234 -0.41 18.42 5.98
CA ALA A 234 -0.17 19.86 6.00
C ALA A 234 -0.87 20.53 7.20
N MET A 235 -2.13 20.16 7.47
CA MET A 235 -2.84 20.63 8.67
C MET A 235 -2.17 20.15 9.96
N ALA A 236 -1.78 18.87 10.04
CA ALA A 236 -1.08 18.34 11.21
C ALA A 236 0.24 19.08 11.47
N SER A 237 0.98 19.42 10.42
CA SER A 237 2.23 20.19 10.51
C SER A 237 1.99 21.62 10.98
N ALA A 238 0.96 22.29 10.44
CA ALA A 238 0.61 23.65 10.85
C ALA A 238 0.11 23.72 12.30
N GLU A 239 -0.68 22.74 12.74
CA GLU A 239 -1.14 22.63 14.14
C GLU A 239 0.02 22.32 15.09
N LEU A 240 0.99 21.49 14.67
CA LEU A 240 2.20 21.21 15.43
C LEU A 240 3.05 22.47 15.61
N SER A 241 3.23 23.26 14.54
CA SER A 241 3.94 24.55 14.63
C SER A 241 3.25 25.53 15.58
N ASN A 242 1.93 25.43 15.76
CA ASN A 242 1.16 26.30 16.66
C ASN A 242 0.89 25.67 18.04
N HIS A 243 1.54 24.55 18.39
CA HIS A 243 1.34 23.80 19.66
C HIS A 243 -0.11 23.40 19.95
N HIS A 244 -0.94 23.30 18.91
CA HIS A 244 -2.30 22.82 19.00
C HIS A 244 -2.36 21.30 18.76
N SER A 245 -3.48 20.69 19.16
CA SER A 245 -3.65 19.24 19.04
C SER A 245 -3.69 18.82 17.56
N THR A 246 -2.70 18.03 17.12
CA THR A 246 -2.57 17.49 15.75
C THR A 246 -3.66 16.49 15.34
N ARG A 247 -4.62 16.21 16.23
CA ARG A 247 -5.74 15.28 16.05
C ARG A 247 -6.57 15.57 14.79
N GLY A 248 -6.82 16.85 14.49
CA GLY A 248 -7.57 17.25 13.31
C GLY A 248 -6.90 16.75 12.02
N GLY A 249 -5.62 17.11 11.82
CA GLY A 249 -4.85 16.69 10.65
C GLY A 249 -4.66 15.18 10.56
N SER A 250 -4.35 14.51 11.67
CA SER A 250 -4.23 13.05 11.72
C SER A 250 -5.52 12.34 11.30
N ASN A 251 -6.69 12.83 11.72
CA ASN A 251 -7.98 12.26 11.32
C ASN A 251 -8.21 12.39 9.81
N PHE A 252 -7.86 13.52 9.20
CA PHE A 252 -7.96 13.68 7.74
C PHE A 252 -7.05 12.70 6.98
N MET A 253 -5.83 12.46 7.49
CA MET A 253 -4.94 11.44 6.93
C MET A 253 -5.55 10.03 7.01
N VAL A 254 -6.11 9.66 8.17
CA VAL A 254 -6.79 8.37 8.38
C VAL A 254 -7.98 8.21 7.44
N VAL A 255 -8.78 9.26 7.22
CA VAL A 255 -9.91 9.23 6.27
C VAL A 255 -9.41 8.96 4.84
N GLY A 256 -8.32 9.62 4.43
CA GLY A 256 -7.70 9.37 3.13
C GLY A 256 -7.24 7.90 2.98
N LEU A 257 -6.55 7.37 3.99
CA LEU A 257 -6.12 5.97 4.01
C LEU A 257 -7.30 4.99 3.99
N ALA A 258 -8.36 5.27 4.75
CA ALA A 258 -9.54 4.42 4.80
C ALA A 258 -10.24 4.36 3.42
N PHE A 259 -10.38 5.52 2.78
CA PHE A 259 -10.94 5.61 1.43
C PHE A 259 -10.12 4.82 0.41
N GLN A 260 -8.78 4.92 0.49
CA GLN A 260 -7.86 4.16 -0.35
C GLN A 260 -7.99 2.65 -0.14
N VAL A 261 -8.01 2.18 1.10
CA VAL A 261 -8.14 0.75 1.43
C VAL A 261 -9.47 0.20 0.91
N VAL A 262 -10.56 0.92 1.09
CA VAL A 262 -11.88 0.52 0.57
C VAL A 262 -11.86 0.43 -0.96
N SER A 263 -11.35 1.46 -1.63
CA SER A 263 -11.18 1.48 -3.09
C SER A 263 -10.36 0.28 -3.60
N MET A 264 -9.22 0.02 -2.97
CA MET A 264 -8.35 -1.11 -3.30
C MET A 264 -9.03 -2.47 -3.05
N GLY A 265 -9.81 -2.59 -1.97
CA GLY A 265 -10.61 -3.78 -1.69
C GLY A 265 -11.64 -4.07 -2.79
N PHE A 266 -12.34 -3.04 -3.28
CA PHE A 266 -13.24 -3.18 -4.42
C PHE A 266 -12.50 -3.61 -5.69
N PHE A 267 -11.34 -3.01 -5.98
CA PHE A 267 -10.50 -3.44 -7.10
C PHE A 267 -10.12 -4.92 -6.98
N GLN A 268 -9.71 -5.35 -5.79
CA GLN A 268 -9.29 -6.74 -5.53
C GLN A 268 -10.43 -7.74 -5.80
N ILE A 269 -11.66 -7.41 -5.40
CA ILE A 269 -12.85 -8.22 -5.70
C ILE A 269 -13.03 -8.34 -7.22
N LEU A 270 -12.97 -7.23 -7.96
CA LEU A 270 -13.12 -7.25 -9.41
C LEU A 270 -11.99 -8.02 -10.10
N TRP A 271 -10.76 -7.89 -9.61
CA TRP A 271 -9.59 -8.66 -10.08
C TRP A 271 -9.82 -10.16 -9.94
N TYR A 272 -10.28 -10.62 -8.78
CA TYR A 272 -10.51 -12.05 -8.55
C TYR A 272 -11.71 -12.59 -9.31
N ILE A 273 -12.77 -11.80 -9.50
CA ILE A 273 -13.89 -12.19 -10.39
C ILE A 273 -13.38 -12.36 -11.82
N PHE A 274 -12.53 -11.45 -12.30
CA PHE A 274 -11.92 -11.56 -13.62
C PHE A 274 -11.04 -12.82 -13.73
N CYS A 275 -10.17 -13.07 -12.75
CA CYS A 275 -9.32 -14.26 -12.71
C CYS A 275 -10.14 -15.55 -12.69
N TYR A 276 -11.18 -15.62 -11.86
CA TYR A 276 -12.07 -16.77 -11.77
C TYR A 276 -12.80 -17.03 -13.08
N ARG A 277 -13.36 -15.99 -13.72
CA ARG A 277 -14.03 -16.10 -15.03
C ARG A 277 -13.06 -16.57 -16.11
N CYS A 278 -11.83 -16.07 -16.13
CA CYS A 278 -10.81 -16.54 -17.06
C CYS A 278 -10.49 -18.02 -16.82
N PHE A 279 -10.27 -18.43 -15.56
CA PHE A 279 -9.95 -19.81 -15.21
C PHE A 279 -11.06 -20.80 -15.60
N VAL A 280 -12.32 -20.49 -15.29
CA VAL A 280 -13.45 -21.37 -15.60
C VAL A 280 -13.64 -21.52 -17.11
N ASN A 281 -13.55 -20.42 -17.87
CA ASN A 281 -13.72 -20.48 -19.31
C ASN A 281 -12.55 -21.16 -20.02
N TYR A 282 -11.33 -20.99 -19.53
CA TYR A 282 -10.17 -21.74 -19.99
C TYR A 282 -10.34 -23.25 -19.77
N LYS A 283 -10.85 -23.66 -18.60
CA LYS A 283 -11.12 -25.08 -18.33
C LYS A 283 -12.24 -25.66 -19.19
N ARG A 284 -13.23 -24.85 -19.57
CA ARG A 284 -14.43 -25.30 -20.29
C ARG A 284 -14.29 -25.30 -21.80
N TYR A 285 -13.62 -24.30 -22.37
CA TYR A 285 -13.54 -24.07 -23.81
C TYR A 285 -12.10 -23.99 -24.33
N GLY A 286 -11.10 -24.14 -23.45
CA GLY A 286 -9.69 -24.02 -23.82
C GLY A 286 -9.33 -22.61 -24.30
N ASP A 287 -8.35 -22.53 -25.21
CA ASP A 287 -7.91 -21.27 -25.81
C ASP A 287 -8.95 -20.66 -26.76
N SER A 288 -9.93 -21.44 -27.22
CA SER A 288 -11.03 -21.00 -28.09
C SER A 288 -12.02 -20.06 -27.39
N ALA A 289 -11.97 -19.96 -26.06
CA ALA A 289 -12.80 -19.04 -25.29
C ALA A 289 -12.32 -17.58 -25.40
N PHE A 290 -11.07 -17.36 -25.83
CA PHE A 290 -10.40 -16.06 -25.73
C PHE A 290 -10.10 -15.50 -27.13
N GLU A 291 -9.91 -14.18 -27.21
CA GLU A 291 -9.63 -13.46 -28.46
C GLU A 291 -8.47 -14.10 -29.23
N THR A 292 -8.70 -14.57 -30.46
CA THR A 292 -7.67 -15.24 -31.29
C THR A 292 -6.49 -14.33 -31.62
N ARG A 293 -6.73 -13.01 -31.65
CA ARG A 293 -5.72 -11.97 -31.93
C ARG A 293 -4.52 -12.02 -30.97
N TYR A 294 -4.71 -12.46 -29.72
CA TYR A 294 -3.65 -12.47 -28.69
C TYR A 294 -3.23 -13.88 -28.25
N ALA A 295 -3.56 -14.92 -29.03
CA ALA A 295 -3.21 -16.30 -28.70
C ALA A 295 -1.70 -16.54 -28.52
N GLY A 296 -0.85 -15.81 -29.25
CA GLY A 296 0.61 -15.89 -29.12
C GLY A 296 1.14 -15.43 -27.75
N ILE A 297 0.44 -14.49 -27.09
CA ILE A 297 0.78 -14.04 -25.74
C ILE A 297 0.39 -15.11 -24.72
N ARG A 298 -0.82 -15.66 -24.83
CA ARG A 298 -1.35 -16.63 -23.85
C ARG A 298 -0.59 -17.95 -23.84
N LYS A 299 -0.06 -18.36 -25.00
CA LYS A 299 0.75 -19.58 -25.13
C LYS A 299 2.18 -19.42 -24.60
N ARG A 300 2.59 -18.21 -24.22
CA ARG A 300 3.94 -17.96 -23.70
C ARG A 300 4.06 -18.54 -22.29
N LEU A 301 5.18 -19.22 -22.02
CA LEU A 301 5.43 -19.90 -20.73
C LEU A 301 5.31 -18.96 -19.52
N MET A 302 5.63 -17.68 -19.69
CA MET A 302 5.59 -16.67 -18.63
C MET A 302 4.21 -16.05 -18.39
N PHE A 303 3.20 -16.35 -19.21
CA PHE A 303 1.87 -15.75 -19.08
C PHE A 303 1.05 -16.32 -17.90
N PRO A 304 0.98 -17.64 -17.65
CA PRO A 304 0.35 -18.18 -16.44
C PRO A 304 0.97 -17.70 -15.11
N PRO A 305 2.32 -17.74 -14.92
CA PRO A 305 2.91 -17.26 -13.67
C PRO A 305 2.73 -15.75 -13.47
N PHE A 306 2.63 -14.97 -14.56
CA PHE A 306 2.33 -13.54 -14.49
C PHE A 306 0.98 -13.24 -13.82
N PHE A 307 -0.08 -13.97 -14.18
CA PHE A 307 -1.39 -13.85 -13.54
C PHE A 307 -1.36 -14.17 -12.04
N GLY A 308 -0.65 -15.25 -11.68
CA GLY A 308 -0.50 -15.66 -10.29
C GLY A 308 0.30 -14.63 -9.48
N ALA A 309 1.44 -14.19 -10.01
CA ALA A 309 2.32 -13.23 -9.34
C ALA A 309 1.65 -11.86 -9.16
N LEU A 310 0.90 -11.36 -10.15
CA LEU A 310 0.10 -10.14 -9.98
C LEU A 310 -0.95 -10.30 -8.88
N SER A 311 -1.65 -11.43 -8.84
CA SER A 311 -2.66 -11.70 -7.81
C SER A 311 -2.06 -11.67 -6.41
N VAL A 312 -0.90 -12.32 -6.22
CA VAL A 312 -0.17 -12.29 -4.94
C VAL A 312 0.32 -10.88 -4.62
N ALA A 313 0.85 -10.15 -5.60
CA ALA A 313 1.31 -8.77 -5.40
C ALA A 313 0.18 -7.83 -4.93
N VAL A 314 -1.03 -7.94 -5.50
CA VAL A 314 -2.17 -7.11 -5.06
C VAL A 314 -2.57 -7.44 -3.60
N ILE A 315 -2.54 -8.72 -3.20
CA ILE A 315 -2.81 -9.11 -1.80
C ILE A 315 -1.76 -8.50 -0.87
N LEU A 316 -0.47 -8.62 -1.20
CA LEU A 316 0.61 -8.11 -0.35
C LEU A 316 0.50 -6.59 -0.16
N ILE A 317 0.23 -5.85 -1.23
CA ILE A 317 0.04 -4.39 -1.14
C ILE A 317 -1.23 -4.07 -0.34
N PHE A 318 -2.29 -4.89 -0.45
CA PHE A 318 -3.54 -4.69 0.31
C PHE A 318 -3.35 -4.87 1.81
N ILE A 319 -2.62 -5.92 2.22
CA ILE A 319 -2.27 -6.17 3.63
C ILE A 319 -1.49 -4.97 4.19
N ARG A 320 -0.51 -4.47 3.44
CA ARG A 320 0.24 -3.25 3.78
C ARG A 320 -0.69 -2.04 3.96
N SER A 321 -1.62 -1.80 3.03
CA SER A 321 -2.56 -0.69 3.14
C SER A 321 -3.47 -0.79 4.37
N ILE A 322 -3.88 -1.99 4.78
CA ILE A 322 -4.63 -2.20 6.03
C ILE A 322 -3.76 -1.87 7.24
N TYR A 323 -2.52 -2.37 7.27
CA TYR A 323 -1.58 -2.09 8.36
C TYR A 323 -1.38 -0.58 8.53
N ARG A 324 -1.15 0.16 7.43
CA ARG A 324 -1.02 1.63 7.46
C ARG A 324 -2.25 2.35 7.96
N LEU A 325 -3.44 1.91 7.55
CA LEU A 325 -4.68 2.45 8.07
C LEU A 325 -4.77 2.24 9.59
N THR A 326 -4.46 1.03 10.08
CA THR A 326 -4.52 0.73 11.52
C THR A 326 -3.47 1.48 12.32
N GLU A 327 -2.24 1.60 11.81
CA GLU A 327 -1.16 2.33 12.46
C GLU A 327 -1.50 3.81 12.60
N MET A 328 -2.00 4.45 11.53
CA MET A 328 -2.40 5.86 11.57
C MET A 328 -3.68 6.09 12.39
N ALA A 329 -4.58 5.10 12.46
CA ALA A 329 -5.80 5.17 13.27
C ALA A 329 -5.52 5.02 14.78
N GLU A 330 -4.52 4.22 15.18
CA GLU A 330 -4.02 4.16 16.57
C GLU A 330 -3.29 5.46 16.97
N GLY A 331 -2.82 6.22 15.98
CA GLY A 331 -2.08 7.46 16.15
C GLY A 331 -0.60 7.23 16.48
N PHE A 332 0.16 8.33 16.51
CA PHE A 332 1.62 8.31 16.70
C PHE A 332 2.09 7.67 18.01
N SER A 333 1.17 7.49 18.97
CA SER A 333 1.47 6.86 20.25
C SER A 333 1.15 5.36 20.33
N GLY A 334 0.63 4.76 19.26
CA GLY A 334 0.16 3.37 19.23
C GLY A 334 1.29 2.31 19.30
N SER A 335 0.97 1.13 19.84
CA SER A 335 1.93 0.02 19.97
C SER A 335 2.43 -0.48 18.59
N LEU A 336 1.60 -0.36 17.54
CA LEU A 336 1.95 -0.77 16.18
C LEU A 336 2.99 0.14 15.52
N ALA A 337 2.95 1.46 15.78
CA ALA A 337 3.90 2.42 15.22
C ALA A 337 5.28 2.31 15.90
N ASN A 338 5.28 1.95 17.19
CA ASN A 338 6.49 1.91 18.01
C ASN A 338 7.23 0.57 17.96
N THR A 339 6.59 -0.50 17.47
CA THR A 339 7.22 -1.82 17.33
C THR A 339 7.81 -1.99 15.94
N GLU A 340 9.12 -1.81 15.82
CA GLU A 340 9.85 -1.87 14.54
C GLU A 340 9.64 -3.19 13.77
N LEU A 341 9.45 -4.31 14.47
CA LEU A 341 9.24 -5.61 13.84
C LEU A 341 7.98 -5.65 12.95
N TYR A 342 6.88 -5.04 13.41
CA TYR A 342 5.65 -4.99 12.61
C TYR A 342 5.81 -4.10 11.40
N PHE A 343 6.47 -2.95 11.55
CA PHE A 343 6.80 -2.08 10.43
C PHE A 343 7.66 -2.82 9.39
N MET A 344 8.75 -3.47 9.81
CA MET A 344 9.63 -4.18 8.88
C MET A 344 8.95 -5.35 8.17
N THR A 345 8.05 -6.06 8.86
CA THR A 345 7.42 -7.27 8.31
C THR A 345 6.15 -6.95 7.52
N LEU A 346 5.27 -6.09 8.02
CA LEU A 346 3.98 -5.79 7.40
C LEU A 346 4.07 -4.65 6.38
N GLU A 347 5.11 -3.82 6.45
CA GLU A 347 5.36 -2.76 5.48
C GLU A 347 6.42 -3.17 4.44
N ALA A 348 7.66 -3.31 4.91
CA ALA A 348 8.81 -3.37 4.04
C ALA A 348 8.92 -4.72 3.32
N LEU A 349 8.70 -5.81 4.05
CA LEU A 349 8.72 -7.15 3.48
C LEU A 349 7.55 -7.34 2.49
N MET A 350 6.34 -6.88 2.81
CA MET A 350 5.18 -7.05 1.93
C MET A 350 5.40 -6.39 0.57
N VAL A 351 5.89 -5.15 0.55
CA VAL A 351 6.11 -4.43 -0.72
C VAL A 351 7.38 -4.87 -1.43
N SER A 352 8.46 -5.21 -0.71
CA SER A 352 9.64 -5.81 -1.37
C SER A 352 9.31 -7.15 -2.04
N LEU A 353 8.48 -8.00 -1.42
CA LEU A 353 8.01 -9.24 -2.03
C LEU A 353 7.09 -8.98 -3.23
N ALA A 354 6.14 -8.03 -3.11
CA ALA A 354 5.28 -7.65 -4.23
C ALA A 354 6.12 -7.12 -5.42
N THR A 355 7.13 -6.31 -5.13
CA THR A 355 8.04 -5.76 -6.11
C THR A 355 8.94 -6.81 -6.75
N LEU A 356 9.46 -7.74 -5.96
CA LEU A 356 10.22 -8.87 -6.48
C LEU A 356 9.39 -9.69 -7.47
N LEU A 357 8.15 -10.04 -7.10
CA LEU A 357 7.24 -10.78 -7.97
C LEU A 357 7.01 -10.05 -9.29
N VAL A 358 6.62 -8.78 -9.23
CA VAL A 358 6.34 -7.97 -10.43
C VAL A 358 7.60 -7.75 -11.29
N THR A 359 8.78 -7.69 -10.68
CA THR A 359 10.05 -7.55 -11.41
C THR A 359 10.43 -8.85 -12.12
N VAL A 360 10.26 -10.01 -11.48
CA VAL A 360 10.54 -11.33 -12.07
C VAL A 360 9.60 -11.63 -13.24
N VAL A 361 8.30 -11.33 -13.07
CA VAL A 361 7.29 -11.49 -14.12
C VAL A 361 6.94 -10.14 -14.76
N HIS A 362 7.93 -9.34 -15.12
CA HIS A 362 7.69 -8.01 -15.71
C HIS A 362 6.69 -8.09 -16.89
N PRO A 363 5.72 -7.15 -17.03
CA PRO A 363 4.73 -7.20 -18.10
C PRO A 363 5.33 -7.33 -19.50
N GLY A 364 6.49 -6.72 -19.74
CA GLY A 364 7.24 -6.87 -20.99
C GLY A 364 7.74 -8.29 -21.27
N ILE A 365 8.10 -9.04 -20.23
CA ILE A 365 8.47 -10.46 -20.31
C ILE A 365 7.22 -11.32 -20.52
N ALA A 366 6.06 -10.95 -19.97
CA ALA A 366 4.82 -11.69 -20.20
C ALA A 366 4.28 -11.48 -21.64
N TYR A 367 4.26 -10.25 -22.13
CA TYR A 367 3.64 -9.89 -23.42
C TYR A 367 4.56 -10.04 -24.63
N GLY A 368 5.87 -9.91 -24.46
CA GLY A 368 6.83 -9.85 -25.57
C GLY A 368 7.05 -8.43 -26.10
N ARG A 369 8.17 -8.22 -26.81
CA ARG A 369 8.69 -6.90 -27.20
C ARG A 369 7.92 -6.23 -28.35
N GLU A 370 7.26 -7.00 -29.21
CA GLU A 370 6.72 -6.51 -30.49
C GLU A 370 5.22 -6.18 -30.46
N ILE A 371 4.55 -6.41 -29.32
CA ILE A 371 3.09 -6.26 -29.26
C ILE A 371 2.74 -4.98 -28.50
N GLU A 372 2.42 -3.93 -29.24
CA GLU A 372 1.81 -2.73 -28.69
C GLU A 372 0.31 -2.99 -28.45
N ILE A 373 -0.07 -3.15 -27.17
CA ILE A 373 -1.48 -3.29 -26.79
C ILE A 373 -2.10 -1.90 -26.88
N ILE A 374 -2.69 -1.59 -28.03
CA ILE A 374 -3.39 -0.32 -28.26
C ILE A 374 -4.66 -0.34 -27.43
N ILE A 375 -4.63 0.34 -26.28
CA ILE A 375 -5.84 0.67 -25.55
C ILE A 375 -6.41 1.94 -26.17
N ASP A 376 -7.63 1.89 -26.70
CA ASP A 376 -8.29 3.08 -27.24
C ASP A 376 -8.45 4.12 -26.12
N LYS A 377 -7.63 5.18 -26.17
CA LYS A 377 -7.54 6.23 -25.16
C LYS A 377 -8.77 7.14 -25.14
N ARG A 378 -9.74 6.91 -26.01
CA ARG A 378 -10.92 7.77 -26.16
C ARG A 378 -11.86 7.59 -24.95
N LEU A 379 -11.66 8.41 -23.91
CA LEU A 379 -12.49 8.46 -22.69
C LEU A 379 -14.01 8.48 -22.98
N LYS A 380 -14.44 9.19 -24.03
CA LYS A 380 -15.85 9.25 -24.47
C LYS A 380 -16.42 7.89 -24.94
N SER A 381 -15.64 7.00 -25.56
CA SER A 381 -16.13 5.67 -25.97
C SER A 381 -16.18 4.69 -24.80
N SER A 382 -15.33 4.90 -23.79
CA SER A 382 -15.29 4.08 -22.57
C SER A 382 -16.55 4.26 -21.71
N PHE A 383 -17.04 5.49 -21.51
CA PHE A 383 -18.28 5.75 -20.76
C PHE A 383 -19.57 5.72 -21.60
N SER A 384 -19.47 5.64 -22.93
CA SER A 384 -20.63 5.42 -23.77
C SER A 384 -21.15 3.98 -23.59
N TRP A 385 -22.31 3.84 -22.96
CA TRP A 385 -23.03 2.59 -22.80
C TRP A 385 -23.70 2.24 -24.15
N LYS A 386 -22.93 1.73 -25.11
CA LYS A 386 -23.49 1.33 -26.41
C LYS A 386 -24.05 -0.09 -26.31
N LYS A 387 -25.38 -0.17 -26.29
CA LYS A 387 -26.27 -1.35 -26.23
C LYS A 387 -26.12 -2.31 -27.43
N GLU A 388 -25.04 -2.21 -28.20
CA GLU A 388 -24.95 -2.71 -29.57
C GLU A 388 -24.48 -4.17 -29.64
N HIS A 389 -23.62 -4.63 -28.72
CA HIS A 389 -23.07 -5.99 -28.75
C HIS A 389 -24.05 -7.12 -28.42
N TYR A 390 -25.16 -6.84 -27.73
CA TYR A 390 -26.23 -7.84 -27.58
C TYR A 390 -27.13 -7.93 -28.81
N ARG A 391 -27.20 -6.86 -29.61
CA ARG A 391 -28.03 -6.84 -30.82
C ARG A 391 -27.35 -7.60 -31.96
N ASP A 392 -26.04 -7.47 -32.10
CA ASP A 392 -25.29 -8.19 -33.15
C ASP A 392 -25.14 -9.69 -32.84
N ALA A 393 -24.94 -10.07 -31.58
CA ALA A 393 -24.93 -11.48 -31.18
C ALA A 393 -26.31 -12.15 -31.37
N ARG A 394 -27.41 -11.40 -31.13
CA ARG A 394 -28.77 -11.90 -31.36
C ARG A 394 -29.09 -11.96 -32.86
N LYS A 395 -28.68 -10.95 -33.63
CA LYS A 395 -28.87 -10.91 -35.08
C LYS A 395 -28.08 -12.02 -35.79
N ASN A 396 -26.87 -12.32 -35.35
CA ASN A 396 -26.09 -13.44 -35.88
C ASN A 396 -26.71 -14.79 -35.49
N MET A 397 -27.18 -14.95 -34.25
CA MET A 397 -27.95 -16.15 -33.87
C MET A 397 -29.27 -16.30 -34.64
N ASP A 398 -29.94 -15.20 -34.97
CA ASP A 398 -31.18 -15.24 -35.76
C ASP A 398 -30.88 -15.57 -37.25
N LEU A 399 -29.77 -15.07 -37.79
CA LEU A 399 -29.28 -15.39 -39.15
C LEU A 399 -28.85 -16.86 -39.27
N ASP A 400 -28.12 -17.39 -38.29
CA ASP A 400 -27.72 -18.80 -38.26
C ASP A 400 -28.96 -19.71 -38.18
N ARG A 401 -30.01 -19.28 -37.46
CA ARG A 401 -31.28 -20.01 -37.35
C ARG A 401 -32.11 -20.00 -38.63
N GLU A 402 -32.07 -18.90 -39.40
CA GLU A 402 -32.68 -18.81 -40.73
C GLU A 402 -31.89 -19.65 -41.75
N GLN A 403 -30.57 -19.70 -41.65
CA GLN A 403 -29.73 -20.55 -42.50
C GLN A 403 -29.96 -22.03 -42.24
N ASP A 404 -30.04 -22.45 -40.97
CA ASP A 404 -30.36 -23.83 -40.60
C ASP A 404 -31.79 -24.22 -41.04
N ALA A 405 -32.77 -23.32 -40.92
CA ALA A 405 -34.14 -23.57 -41.37
C ALA A 405 -34.27 -23.69 -42.90
N SER A 406 -33.50 -22.88 -43.66
CA SER A 406 -33.48 -22.96 -45.12
C SER A 406 -32.79 -24.24 -45.62
N THR A 407 -31.69 -24.65 -44.98
CA THR A 407 -30.95 -25.88 -45.29
C THR A 407 -31.79 -27.14 -45.03
N VAL A 408 -32.66 -27.12 -44.02
CA VAL A 408 -33.60 -28.22 -43.72
C VAL A 408 -34.77 -28.27 -44.73
N SER A 409 -35.13 -27.14 -45.36
CA SER A 409 -36.20 -27.08 -46.37
C SER A 409 -35.78 -27.52 -47.78
N GLU A 410 -34.46 -27.59 -48.04
CA GLU A 410 -33.88 -27.84 -49.37
C GLU A 410 -33.45 -29.32 -49.58
N LEU A 411 -33.70 -30.19 -48.60
CA LEU A 411 -33.47 -31.63 -48.73
C LEU A 411 -34.67 -32.31 -49.40
N GLU A 412 -34.57 -32.54 -50.72
CA GLU A 412 -35.47 -33.43 -51.46
C GLU A 412 -35.43 -34.88 -50.91
N PRO A 413 -36.56 -35.61 -50.94
CA PRO A 413 -36.63 -36.97 -50.41
C PRO A 413 -35.91 -37.97 -51.33
N TYR A 414 -34.91 -38.68 -50.79
CA TYR A 414 -34.27 -39.81 -51.46
C TYR A 414 -35.23 -41.00 -51.64
N PRO A 415 -35.23 -41.71 -52.79
CA PRO A 415 -36.08 -42.87 -52.99
C PRO A 415 -35.45 -44.15 -52.40
N GLY A 416 -36.05 -44.67 -51.33
CA GLY A 416 -36.23 -46.09 -50.98
C GLY A 416 -35.04 -47.04 -50.75
N ASP A 417 -34.97 -47.62 -49.54
CA ASP A 417 -34.73 -49.07 -49.34
C ASP A 417 -35.38 -49.53 -48.00
N PRO A 418 -36.29 -50.54 -47.97
CA PRO A 418 -37.09 -50.84 -46.79
C PRO A 418 -36.40 -51.89 -45.91
N LYS A 419 -35.30 -51.57 -45.22
CA LYS A 419 -34.71 -52.46 -44.19
C LYS A 419 -34.16 -51.84 -42.90
N ASP A 420 -34.09 -50.52 -42.76
CA ASP A 420 -33.42 -49.92 -41.59
C ASP A 420 -34.37 -49.28 -40.55
N ALA A 421 -35.57 -49.85 -40.40
CA ALA A 421 -36.60 -49.32 -39.49
C ALA A 421 -36.35 -49.60 -37.99
N ASP A 422 -35.26 -50.25 -37.59
CA ASP A 422 -35.15 -50.82 -36.22
C ASP A 422 -33.97 -50.31 -35.37
N ILE A 423 -33.33 -49.18 -35.72
CA ILE A 423 -32.18 -48.64 -34.93
C ILE A 423 -32.39 -47.18 -34.46
N ARG A 424 -33.62 -46.65 -34.51
CA ARG A 424 -33.93 -45.28 -34.01
C ARG A 424 -34.88 -45.25 -32.81
N ALA A 425 -34.87 -46.28 -31.96
CA ALA A 425 -35.72 -46.33 -30.77
C ALA A 425 -34.97 -46.13 -29.43
N ASP A 426 -33.67 -45.76 -29.43
CA ASP A 426 -32.88 -45.78 -28.19
C ASP A 426 -32.02 -44.54 -27.91
N ARG A 427 -32.43 -43.34 -28.37
CA ARG A 427 -31.73 -42.08 -28.05
C ARG A 427 -32.56 -40.95 -27.47
N ASP A 428 -33.78 -41.23 -27.04
CA ASP A 428 -34.65 -40.27 -26.36
C ASP A 428 -34.77 -40.53 -24.85
N VAL A 429 -33.65 -40.70 -24.15
CA VAL A 429 -33.64 -40.60 -22.68
C VAL A 429 -32.31 -40.02 -22.19
N ALA A 430 -32.26 -38.70 -21.95
CA ALA A 430 -31.69 -38.09 -20.73
C ALA A 430 -31.50 -36.57 -20.86
N PHE A 431 -32.35 -35.83 -20.14
CA PHE A 431 -32.12 -34.58 -19.36
C PHE A 431 -33.17 -33.47 -19.57
N PRO A 432 -34.21 -33.43 -18.72
CA PRO A 432 -35.06 -32.26 -18.51
C PRO A 432 -34.81 -31.67 -17.11
N LEU A 433 -34.24 -30.45 -16.97
CA LEU A 433 -34.28 -29.74 -15.66
C LEU A 433 -34.00 -28.22 -15.71
N LYS A 434 -34.49 -27.52 -16.73
CA LYS A 434 -34.55 -26.04 -16.69
C LYS A 434 -35.89 -25.42 -17.12
N GLY A 435 -36.86 -26.24 -17.52
CA GLY A 435 -38.16 -25.79 -18.02
C GLY A 435 -39.32 -25.77 -17.02
N ARG A 436 -39.13 -26.25 -15.77
CA ARG A 436 -40.25 -26.49 -14.84
C ARG A 436 -40.49 -25.40 -13.79
N ILE A 437 -39.55 -24.49 -13.54
CA ILE A 437 -39.74 -23.40 -12.56
C ILE A 437 -40.33 -22.13 -13.20
N SER A 438 -40.10 -21.92 -14.50
CA SER A 438 -40.63 -20.73 -15.19
C SER A 438 -42.09 -20.86 -15.65
N ARG A 439 -42.67 -22.08 -15.62
CA ARG A 439 -44.05 -22.31 -16.08
C ARG A 439 -45.11 -22.28 -14.96
N GLU A 440 -44.72 -22.43 -13.70
CA GLU A 440 -45.67 -22.29 -12.57
C GLU A 440 -45.87 -20.82 -12.15
N LEU A 441 -44.82 -19.98 -12.22
CA LEU A 441 -44.94 -18.55 -11.90
C LEU A 441 -45.74 -17.71 -12.92
N THR A 442 -45.99 -18.25 -14.12
CA THR A 442 -46.79 -17.57 -15.15
C THR A 442 -48.25 -18.00 -15.13
N ARG A 443 -48.61 -19.08 -14.40
CA ARG A 443 -49.99 -19.59 -14.32
C ARG A 443 -50.80 -19.06 -13.14
N GLU A 444 -50.15 -18.53 -12.11
CA GLU A 444 -50.84 -17.87 -10.97
C GLU A 444 -51.18 -16.40 -11.23
N ARG A 445 -50.58 -15.76 -12.25
CA ARG A 445 -50.82 -14.33 -12.53
C ARG A 445 -52.00 -14.06 -13.48
N ASP A 446 -52.47 -15.07 -14.21
CA ASP A 446 -53.58 -14.98 -15.17
C ASP A 446 -54.94 -15.43 -14.60
N ASN A 447 -55.01 -15.83 -13.33
CA ASN A 447 -56.26 -16.30 -12.68
C ASN A 447 -56.78 -15.33 -11.58
N SER A 448 -56.35 -14.07 -11.59
CA SER A 448 -56.82 -13.03 -10.66
C SER A 448 -57.20 -11.72 -11.38
N GLN A 449 -57.99 -11.81 -12.45
CA GLN A 449 -58.89 -10.75 -12.93
C GLN A 449 -60.20 -11.35 -13.41
#